data_AF-A0A934KKM4-F1
#
_entry.id   AF-A0A934KKM4-F1
#
_cell.length_a   1.000
_cell.length_b   1.000
_cell.length_c   1.000
_cell.angle_alpha   90.00
_cell.angle_beta   90.00
_cell.angle_gamma   90.00
#
_symmetry.space_group_name_H-M   'P 1'
#
loop_
_entity.id
_entity.type
_entity.pdbx_description
1 polymer ?
#
loop_
_entity_poly.entity_id
_entity_poly.type
_entity_poly.pdbx_seq_one_letter_code
_entity_poly.pdbx_strand_id
1 'polypeptide(L)'
;MIAVDTREKYGWRFAGRSVELERRALPAGDYAAMADGVILGVVERKTMENLATSLSDGSLVFQLQRLGEAGHAAVVVEASYPDLFRTQPGRGSWLADILGRLAARYPEVPIIFAGSRRFAEEWTYRYFGALAGDGSAGDMGAESAPT
;
A
#
# COMPACT_ATOMS: atom_id res chain seq x y z
N MET A 1 7.84 -14.27 3.07
CA MET A 1 8.69 -13.28 3.79
C MET A 1 8.24 -11.88 3.43
N ILE A 2 8.47 -10.88 4.29
CA ILE A 2 8.24 -9.47 3.96
C ILE A 2 9.60 -8.75 3.95
N ALA A 3 9.97 -8.16 2.83
CA ALA A 3 11.10 -7.25 2.75
C ALA A 3 10.66 -5.83 3.15
N VAL A 4 11.52 -5.13 3.87
CA VAL A 4 11.36 -3.72 4.29
C VAL A 4 12.46 -2.91 3.62
N ASP A 5 12.09 -1.82 2.95
CA ASP A 5 13.05 -0.97 2.27
C ASP A 5 14.10 -0.42 3.26
N THR A 6 15.36 -0.39 2.85
CA THR A 6 16.45 0.09 3.71
C THR A 6 16.31 1.56 4.09
N ARG A 7 15.58 2.37 3.30
CA ARG A 7 15.29 3.79 3.57
C ARG A 7 14.13 3.96 4.56
N GLU A 8 13.31 2.93 4.80
CA GLU A 8 12.20 3.00 5.75
C GLU A 8 12.75 2.96 7.19
N LYS A 9 12.72 4.13 7.85
CA LYS A 9 13.29 4.33 9.19
C LYS A 9 12.37 3.83 10.30
N TYR A 10 11.06 4.00 10.11
CA TYR A 10 10.04 3.71 11.14
C TYR A 10 9.16 2.55 10.72
N GLY A 11 9.81 1.45 10.34
CA GLY A 11 9.16 0.26 9.82
C GLY A 11 8.10 -0.33 10.74
N TRP A 12 7.07 -0.91 10.14
CA TRP A 12 6.13 -1.81 10.80
C TRP A 12 6.86 -3.06 11.29
N ARG A 13 6.33 -3.67 12.35
CA ARG A 13 6.97 -4.82 13.01
C ARG A 13 6.25 -6.13 12.72
N PHE A 14 5.04 -6.05 12.17
CA PHE A 14 4.09 -7.14 11.99
C PHE A 14 3.94 -7.99 13.26
N ALA A 15 3.82 -7.31 14.41
CA ALA A 15 3.84 -7.94 15.71
C ALA A 15 2.72 -8.99 15.87
N GLY A 16 3.08 -10.19 16.34
CA GLY A 16 2.13 -11.29 16.50
C GLY A 16 1.74 -12.00 15.19
N ARG A 17 2.39 -11.67 14.06
CA ARG A 17 2.25 -12.40 12.80
C ARG A 17 3.43 -13.35 12.60
N SER A 18 3.16 -14.51 12.02
CA SER A 18 4.21 -15.45 11.63
C SER A 18 4.80 -15.02 10.28
N VAL A 19 5.65 -13.99 10.31
CA VAL A 19 6.36 -13.46 9.13
C VAL A 19 7.81 -13.15 9.47
N GLU A 20 8.70 -13.48 8.54
CA GLU A 20 10.09 -13.05 8.60
C GLU A 20 10.25 -11.69 7.92
N LEU A 21 11.03 -10.80 8.53
CA LEU A 21 11.36 -9.48 8.00
C LEU A 21 12.81 -9.41 7.54
N GLU A 22 13.04 -8.98 6.30
CA GLU A 22 14.36 -8.73 5.73
C GLU A 22 14.49 -7.25 5.39
N ARG A 23 15.59 -6.58 5.79
CA ARG A 23 15.89 -5.24 5.26
C ARG A 23 16.62 -5.37 3.92
N ARG A 24 16.06 -4.79 2.87
CA ARG A 24 16.59 -4.85 1.50
C ARG A 24 16.29 -3.55 0.76
N ALA A 25 17.15 -3.13 -0.16
CA ALA A 25 16.79 -2.02 -1.07
C ALA A 25 15.73 -2.49 -2.07
N LEU A 26 14.56 -1.86 -2.07
CA LEU A 26 13.46 -2.17 -2.98
C LEU A 26 13.47 -1.25 -4.20
N PRO A 27 13.08 -1.75 -5.38
CA PRO A 27 12.96 -0.93 -6.58
C PRO A 27 11.85 0.13 -6.44
N ALA A 28 10.77 -0.21 -5.71
CA ALA A 28 9.66 0.67 -5.38
C ALA A 28 8.97 0.20 -4.09
N GLY A 29 8.25 1.12 -3.43
CA GLY A 29 7.54 0.86 -2.18
C GLY A 29 8.46 0.76 -0.97
N ASP A 30 7.83 0.73 0.21
CA ASP A 30 8.50 0.57 1.51
C ASP A 30 8.51 -0.87 1.99
N TYR A 31 7.59 -1.69 1.49
CA TYR A 31 7.47 -3.11 1.82
C TYR A 31 7.23 -3.96 0.57
N ALA A 32 7.70 -5.19 0.58
CA ALA A 32 7.42 -6.16 -0.48
C ALA A 32 7.12 -7.56 0.09
N ALA A 33 6.15 -8.25 -0.48
CA ALA A 33 6.00 -9.69 -0.30
C ALA A 33 7.06 -10.43 -1.13
N MET A 34 7.77 -11.36 -0.51
CA MET A 34 8.82 -12.14 -1.15
C MET A 34 8.53 -13.65 -1.06
N ALA A 35 8.71 -14.35 -2.18
CA ALA A 35 8.77 -15.81 -2.27
C ALA A 35 9.86 -16.22 -3.27
N ASP A 36 10.70 -17.19 -2.90
CA ASP A 36 11.79 -17.71 -3.74
C ASP A 36 12.70 -16.63 -4.38
N GLY A 37 12.95 -15.55 -3.64
CA GLY A 37 13.77 -14.42 -4.09
C GLY A 37 13.06 -13.44 -5.03
N VAL A 38 11.80 -13.68 -5.38
CA VAL A 38 10.98 -12.85 -6.28
C VAL A 38 10.04 -11.96 -5.47
N ILE A 39 9.82 -10.74 -5.95
CA ILE A 39 8.81 -9.81 -5.42
C ILE A 39 7.45 -10.24 -5.96
N LEU A 40 6.52 -10.58 -5.07
CA LEU A 40 5.13 -10.89 -5.43
C LEU A 40 4.25 -9.64 -5.54
N GLY A 41 4.58 -8.61 -4.75
CA GLY A 41 3.93 -7.31 -4.74
C GLY A 41 4.53 -6.36 -3.72
N VAL A 42 4.22 -5.08 -3.85
CA VAL A 42 4.80 -3.99 -3.06
C VAL A 42 3.74 -3.10 -2.43
N VAL A 43 4.08 -2.48 -1.31
CA VAL A 43 3.27 -1.46 -0.64
C VAL A 43 4.13 -0.23 -0.33
N GLU A 44 3.65 0.93 -0.75
CA GLU A 44 4.12 2.24 -0.30
C GLU A 44 3.34 2.64 0.95
N ARG A 45 4.04 2.93 2.05
CA ARG A 45 3.45 3.40 3.29
C ARG A 45 3.40 4.92 3.27
N LYS A 46 2.23 5.50 3.55
CA LYS A 46 2.07 6.95 3.49
C LYS A 46 1.27 7.50 4.67
N THR A 47 1.77 8.56 5.28
CA THR A 47 0.98 9.33 6.27
C THR A 47 0.07 10.32 5.53
N MET A 48 -0.96 10.85 6.21
CA MET A 48 -1.81 11.91 5.62
C MET A 48 -1.00 13.16 5.25
N GLU A 49 -0.06 13.55 6.11
CA GLU A 49 0.83 14.69 5.85
C GLU A 49 1.68 14.48 4.61
N ASN A 50 2.33 13.30 4.48
CA ASN A 50 3.14 12.98 3.31
C ASN A 50 2.29 12.84 2.05
N LEU A 51 1.05 12.33 2.16
CA LEU A 51 0.10 12.30 1.05
C LEU A 51 -0.20 13.72 0.57
N ALA A 52 -0.63 14.60 1.47
CA ALA A 52 -0.99 15.98 1.16
C ALA A 52 0.18 16.74 0.52
N THR A 53 1.40 16.57 1.05
CA THR A 53 2.63 17.14 0.45
C THR A 53 2.83 16.61 -0.97
N SER A 54 2.80 15.30 -1.17
CA SER A 54 3.06 14.69 -2.49
C SER A 54 1.99 14.97 -3.54
N LEU A 55 0.75 15.20 -3.11
CA LEU A 55 -0.33 15.69 -3.97
C LEU A 55 -0.09 17.16 -4.34
N SER A 56 0.39 17.96 -3.39
CA SER A 56 0.59 19.40 -3.59
C SER A 56 1.76 19.71 -4.53
N ASP A 57 2.88 19.00 -4.37
CA ASP A 57 4.09 19.19 -5.16
C ASP A 57 4.13 18.32 -6.44
N GLY A 58 3.12 17.49 -6.65
CA GLY A 58 2.99 16.60 -7.81
C GLY A 58 3.90 15.36 -7.76
N SER A 59 4.68 15.16 -6.70
CA SER A 59 5.62 14.03 -6.60
C SER A 59 4.93 12.66 -6.53
N LEU A 60 3.66 12.60 -6.12
CA LEU A 60 2.90 11.35 -6.06
C LEU A 60 2.78 10.68 -7.43
N VAL A 61 2.74 11.43 -8.53
CA VAL A 61 2.68 10.89 -9.90
C VAL A 61 3.86 9.96 -10.18
N PHE A 62 5.08 10.39 -9.84
CA PHE A 62 6.28 9.59 -10.08
C PHE A 62 6.32 8.35 -9.21
N GLN A 63 5.75 8.41 -8.00
CA GLN A 63 5.64 7.24 -7.13
C GLN A 63 4.65 6.23 -7.72
N LEU A 64 3.46 6.66 -8.14
CA LEU A 64 2.46 5.78 -8.74
C LEU A 64 2.96 5.13 -10.03
N GLN A 65 3.69 5.86 -10.88
CA GLN A 65 4.32 5.28 -12.08
C GLN A 65 5.28 4.14 -11.73
N ARG A 66 6.21 4.36 -10.80
CA ARG A 66 7.16 3.32 -10.37
C ARG A 66 6.49 2.13 -9.71
N LEU A 67 5.42 2.37 -8.95
CA LEU A 67 4.63 1.31 -8.33
C LEU A 67 3.87 0.49 -9.38
N GLY A 68 3.30 1.14 -10.41
CA GLY A 68 2.61 0.45 -11.50
C GLY A 68 3.50 -0.50 -12.31
N GLU A 69 4.80 -0.21 -12.39
CA GLU A 69 5.79 -1.11 -13.03
C GLU A 69 6.02 -2.41 -12.24
N ALA A 70 5.70 -2.45 -10.94
CA ALA A 70 5.89 -3.64 -10.08
C ALA A 70 4.77 -4.68 -10.22
N GLY A 71 3.69 -4.38 -10.94
CA GLY A 71 2.53 -5.26 -11.10
C GLY A 71 1.55 -5.15 -9.92
N HIS A 72 1.75 -5.95 -8.86
CA HIS A 72 0.90 -5.89 -7.67
C HIS A 72 1.39 -4.82 -6.70
N ALA A 73 0.81 -3.62 -6.75
CA ALA A 73 1.22 -2.50 -5.91
C ALA A 73 0.05 -1.80 -5.23
N ALA A 74 0.29 -1.20 -4.06
CA ALA A 74 -0.68 -0.32 -3.41
C ALA A 74 0.01 0.81 -2.64
N VAL A 75 -0.67 1.94 -2.51
CA VAL A 75 -0.33 2.97 -1.51
C VAL A 75 -1.26 2.80 -0.33
N VAL A 76 -0.73 2.60 0.87
CA VAL A 76 -1.54 2.46 2.09
C VAL A 76 -1.33 3.67 2.97
N VAL A 77 -2.42 4.41 3.18
CA VAL A 77 -2.47 5.66 3.93
C VAL A 77 -2.86 5.39 5.38
N GLU A 78 -2.04 5.85 6.33
CA GLU A 78 -2.25 5.71 7.78
C GLU A 78 -3.29 6.68 8.36
N ALA A 79 -4.35 6.95 7.61
CA ALA A 79 -5.44 7.86 7.97
C ALA A 79 -6.72 7.51 7.20
N SER A 80 -7.84 8.14 7.55
CA SER A 80 -9.11 7.99 6.83
C SER A 80 -9.23 9.04 5.73
N TYR A 81 -9.99 8.77 4.67
CA TYR A 81 -10.23 9.76 3.60
C TYR A 81 -10.79 11.11 4.11
N PRO A 82 -11.76 11.15 5.06
CA PRO A 82 -12.22 12.42 5.62
C PRO A 82 -11.14 13.27 6.29
N ASP A 83 -10.04 12.66 6.74
CA ASP A 83 -8.96 13.39 7.39
C ASP A 83 -8.22 14.31 6.40
N LEU A 84 -8.32 14.05 5.09
CA LEU A 84 -7.84 14.96 4.06
C LEU A 84 -8.50 16.34 4.16
N PHE A 85 -9.79 16.39 4.48
CA PHE A 85 -10.53 17.65 4.63
C PHE A 85 -10.33 18.26 6.01
N ARG A 86 -10.25 17.43 7.05
CA ARG A 86 -10.14 17.87 8.45
C ARG A 86 -8.76 18.43 8.79
N THR A 87 -7.71 17.86 8.20
CA THR A 87 -6.32 18.18 8.55
C THR A 87 -5.65 19.13 7.55
N GLN A 88 -6.28 19.39 6.39
CA GLN A 88 -5.74 20.26 5.34
C GLN A 88 -6.66 21.48 5.09
N PRO A 89 -6.77 22.40 6.06
CA PRO A 89 -7.66 23.55 5.96
C PRO A 89 -7.34 24.41 4.73
N GLY A 90 -8.37 24.84 4.02
CA GLY A 90 -8.26 25.69 2.82
C GLY A 90 -7.81 24.97 1.53
N ARG A 91 -7.34 23.71 1.61
CA ARG A 91 -6.86 22.97 0.44
C ARG A 91 -7.41 21.53 0.28
N GLY A 92 -8.14 21.01 1.27
CA GLY A 92 -8.65 19.63 1.25
C GLY A 92 -9.42 19.26 -0.02
N SER A 93 -10.33 20.12 -0.51
CA SER A 93 -11.09 19.87 -1.75
C SER A 93 -10.21 19.80 -2.99
N TRP A 94 -9.25 20.73 -3.12
CA TRP A 94 -8.30 20.72 -4.23
C TRP A 94 -7.41 19.48 -4.21
N LEU A 95 -6.95 19.06 -3.03
CA LEU A 95 -6.19 17.80 -2.88
C LEU A 95 -7.04 16.58 -3.23
N ALA A 96 -8.33 16.58 -2.86
CA ALA A 96 -9.26 15.51 -3.20
C ALA A 96 -9.48 15.41 -4.73
N ASP A 97 -9.57 16.54 -5.43
CA ASP A 97 -9.67 16.57 -6.90
C ASP A 97 -8.42 15.98 -7.56
N ILE A 98 -7.22 16.33 -7.07
CA ILE A 98 -5.97 15.75 -7.56
C ILE A 98 -5.94 14.24 -7.29
N LEU A 99 -6.26 13.83 -6.07
CA LEU A 99 -6.30 12.43 -5.68
C LEU A 99 -7.25 11.62 -6.58
N GLY A 100 -8.44 12.16 -6.87
CA GLY A 100 -9.40 11.53 -7.78
C GLY A 100 -8.86 11.38 -9.21
N ARG A 101 -8.17 12.40 -9.73
CA ARG A 101 -7.52 12.34 -11.05
C ARG A 101 -6.41 11.29 -11.09
N LEU A 102 -5.62 11.17 -10.03
CA LEU A 102 -4.55 10.17 -9.95
C LEU A 102 -5.12 8.76 -9.83
N ALA A 103 -6.16 8.55 -9.02
CA ALA A 103 -6.84 7.26 -8.91
C ALA A 103 -7.45 6.81 -10.26
N ALA A 104 -7.98 7.75 -11.05
CA ALA A 104 -8.49 7.45 -12.40
C ALA A 104 -7.36 7.19 -13.42
N ARG A 105 -6.19 7.81 -13.24
CA ARG A 105 -5.04 7.68 -14.14
C ARG A 105 -4.22 6.42 -13.90
N TYR A 106 -4.14 5.96 -12.65
CA TYR A 106 -3.37 4.79 -12.21
C TYR A 106 -4.28 3.79 -11.47
N PRO A 107 -5.32 3.26 -12.13
CA PRO A 107 -6.26 2.34 -11.49
C PRO A 107 -5.60 1.05 -10.97
N GLU A 108 -4.44 0.68 -11.52
CA GLU A 108 -3.64 -0.48 -11.14
C GLU A 108 -2.91 -0.31 -9.78
N VAL A 109 -2.77 0.93 -9.27
CA VAL A 109 -2.16 1.21 -7.96
C VAL A 109 -3.20 1.77 -7.01
N PRO A 110 -4.00 0.94 -6.33
CA PRO A 110 -4.99 1.39 -5.37
C PRO A 110 -4.37 2.22 -4.22
N ILE A 111 -5.06 3.29 -3.84
CA ILE A 111 -4.74 4.12 -2.68
C ILE A 111 -5.73 3.81 -1.55
N ILE A 112 -5.25 3.09 -0.54
CA ILE A 112 -6.06 2.53 0.54
C ILE A 112 -5.96 3.40 1.78
N PHE A 113 -7.08 3.98 2.21
CA PHE A 113 -7.17 4.72 3.48
C PHE A 113 -7.48 3.76 4.63
N ALA A 114 -6.44 3.37 5.38
CA ALA A 114 -6.55 2.35 6.41
C ALA A 114 -6.92 2.92 7.80
N GLY A 115 -7.10 4.23 7.94
CA GLY A 115 -7.56 4.87 9.18
C GLY A 115 -6.48 5.07 10.24
N SER A 116 -5.53 4.13 10.39
CA SER A 116 -4.41 4.28 11.33
C SER A 116 -3.20 3.47 10.89
N ARG A 117 -2.03 3.75 11.50
CA ARG A 117 -0.81 2.93 11.35
C ARG A 117 -1.05 1.44 11.60
N ARG A 118 -1.77 1.10 12.68
CA ARG A 118 -2.06 -0.30 13.04
C ARG A 118 -2.87 -1.01 11.94
N PHE A 119 -3.86 -0.34 11.38
CA PHE A 119 -4.71 -0.93 10.35
C PHE A 119 -4.04 -0.92 8.97
N ALA A 120 -3.13 0.03 8.70
CA ALA A 120 -2.29 0.00 7.51
C ALA A 120 -1.34 -1.20 7.50
N GLU A 121 -0.71 -1.47 8.65
CA GLU A 121 0.11 -2.67 8.88
C GLU A 121 -0.71 -3.95 8.72
N GLU A 122 -1.91 -4.00 9.32
CA GLU A 122 -2.82 -5.16 9.21
C GLU A 122 -3.28 -5.41 7.77
N TRP A 123 -3.68 -4.36 7.06
CA TRP A 123 -4.12 -4.48 5.67
C TRP A 123 -2.96 -4.98 4.79
N THR A 124 -1.76 -4.43 4.98
CA THR A 124 -0.55 -4.83 4.24
C THR A 124 -0.22 -6.29 4.48
N TYR A 125 -0.30 -6.76 5.74
CA TYR A 125 -0.09 -8.17 6.08
C TYR A 125 -1.06 -9.08 5.31
N ARG A 126 -2.35 -8.72 5.28
CA ARG A 126 -3.37 -9.53 4.58
C ARG A 126 -3.22 -9.49 3.07
N TYR A 127 -2.92 -8.32 2.51
CA TYR A 127 -2.66 -8.16 1.09
C TYR A 127 -1.48 -9.03 0.64
N PHE A 128 -0.36 -8.99 1.36
CA PHE A 128 0.78 -9.86 1.09
C PHE A 128 0.49 -11.35 1.30
N GLY A 129 -0.33 -11.69 2.31
CA GLY A 129 -0.79 -13.06 2.51
C GLY A 129 -1.61 -13.60 1.34
N ALA A 130 -2.49 -12.77 0.77
CA ALA A 130 -3.26 -13.13 -0.42
C ALA A 130 -2.34 -13.38 -1.63
N LEU A 131 -1.40 -12.46 -1.91
CA LEU A 131 -0.45 -12.65 -3.02
C LEU A 131 0.43 -13.90 -2.87
N ALA A 132 0.82 -14.24 -1.63
CA ALA A 132 1.58 -15.46 -1.35
C ALA A 132 0.73 -16.74 -1.49
N GLY A 133 -0.57 -16.68 -1.16
CA GLY A 133 -1.51 -17.79 -1.32
C GLY A 133 -1.97 -17.99 -2.77
N ASP A 134 -2.11 -16.91 -3.54
CA ASP A 134 -2.49 -16.94 -4.95
C ASP A 134 -1.37 -17.52 -5.84
N GLY A 135 -0.11 -17.47 -5.38
CA GLY A 135 1.01 -18.22 -5.97
C GLY A 135 0.83 -19.74 -5.93
N SER A 136 -0.12 -20.23 -5.13
CA SER A 136 -0.54 -21.63 -5.03
C SER A 136 -1.99 -21.89 -5.48
N ALA A 137 -2.73 -20.87 -5.94
CA ALA A 137 -4.15 -20.98 -6.24
C ALA A 137 -4.40 -21.58 -7.63
N GLY A 138 -4.08 -22.86 -7.74
CA GLY A 138 -4.66 -23.80 -8.69
C GLY A 138 -5.70 -24.69 -8.03
N ASP A 139 -6.46 -24.22 -7.04
CA ASP A 139 -7.71 -24.86 -6.59
C ASP A 139 -8.45 -23.93 -5.61
N MET A 140 -9.53 -23.30 -6.05
CA MET A 140 -10.59 -22.86 -5.15
C MET A 140 -11.89 -23.48 -5.61
N GLY A 141 -12.17 -24.65 -5.06
CA GLY A 141 -13.48 -25.29 -5.09
C GLY A 141 -14.56 -24.33 -4.62
N ALA A 142 -15.63 -24.26 -5.40
CA ALA A 142 -16.84 -23.53 -5.09
C ALA A 142 -17.47 -24.11 -3.81
N GLU A 143 -17.48 -23.35 -2.73
CA GLU A 143 -18.32 -23.65 -1.57
C GLU A 143 -19.71 -23.04 -1.80
N SER A 144 -20.69 -23.92 -1.99
CA SER A 144 -22.11 -23.58 -2.15
C SER A 144 -22.70 -23.05 -0.84
N ALA A 145 -23.34 -21.89 -0.89
CA ALA A 145 -24.05 -21.30 0.24
C ALA A 145 -25.23 -22.18 0.71
N PRO A 146 -25.46 -22.33 2.03
CA PRO A 146 -26.59 -23.08 2.55
C PRO A 146 -27.91 -22.32 2.34
N THR A 147 -28.92 -23.08 1.96
CA THR A 147 -30.35 -22.72 1.79
C THR A 147 -31.02 -22.22 3.06
#